data_AF-K1JJQ1-F1
#
_entry.id   AF-K1JJQ1-F1
#
_cell.length_a   1.000
_cell.length_b   1.000
_cell.length_c   1.000
_cell.angle_alpha   90.00
_cell.angle_beta   90.00
_cell.angle_gamma   90.00
#
_symmetry.space_group_name_H-M   'P 1'
#
loop_
_entity.id
_entity.type
_entity.pdbx_description
1 polymer ?
#
loop_
_entity_poly.entity_id
_entity_poly.type
_entity_poly.pdbx_seq_one_letter_code
_entity_poly.pdbx_strand_id
1 'polypeptide(L)' 'MNNWNSLSDFIYMNGHGYFVWCAYGALLVAVIYEIFSLRARRAKICARLAREARAAKSTLEM' A
#
# COMPACT_ATOMS: atom_id res chain seq x y z
N MET A 1 -23.55 36.46 5.31
CA MET A 1 -22.23 35.90 5.68
C MET A 1 -22.14 34.46 5.23
N ASN A 2 -21.30 34.16 4.26
CA ASN A 2 -21.04 32.79 3.82
C ASN A 2 -20.07 32.14 4.81
N ASN A 3 -20.59 31.31 5.72
CA ASN A 3 -19.81 30.51 6.68
C ASN A 3 -19.02 29.35 6.01
N TRP A 4 -18.51 29.58 4.80
CA TRP A 4 -17.63 28.65 4.08
C TRP A 4 -16.17 28.67 4.60
N ASN A 5 -15.95 29.16 5.83
CA ASN A 5 -14.63 29.21 6.45
C ASN A 5 -14.25 27.92 7.21
N SER A 6 -15.23 27.06 7.50
CA SER A 6 -15.03 25.95 8.45
C SER A 6 -14.40 24.67 7.89
N LEU A 7 -14.02 24.59 6.60
CA LEU A 7 -13.21 23.47 6.11
C LEU A 7 -11.79 23.55 6.68
N SER A 8 -11.27 24.78 6.81
CA SER A 8 -10.01 25.03 7.51
C SER A 8 -10.15 24.74 9.00
N ASP A 9 -11.22 25.18 9.66
CA ASP A 9 -11.47 24.81 11.07
C ASP A 9 -11.66 23.30 11.29
N PHE A 10 -12.16 22.56 10.31
CA PHE A 10 -12.30 21.11 10.40
C PHE A 10 -10.95 20.39 10.27
N ILE A 11 -10.07 20.88 9.40
CA ILE A 11 -8.72 20.34 9.22
C ILE A 11 -7.76 20.79 10.32
N TYR A 12 -7.94 22.01 10.85
CA TYR A 12 -7.07 22.55 11.88
C TYR A 12 -7.62 22.30 13.29
N MET A 13 -8.92 22.05 13.48
CA MET A 13 -9.61 21.69 14.72
C MET A 13 -8.89 22.24 15.97
N ASN A 14 -8.86 23.58 16.07
CA ASN A 14 -8.24 24.32 17.18
C ASN A 14 -6.75 24.01 17.45
N GLY A 15 -5.98 23.57 16.43
CA GLY A 15 -4.56 23.24 16.50
C GLY A 15 -4.22 21.74 16.51
N HIS A 16 -5.20 20.84 16.68
CA HIS A 16 -4.96 19.39 16.80
C HIS A 16 -5.15 18.59 15.51
N GLY A 17 -5.80 19.15 14.50
CA GLY A 17 -6.11 18.39 13.29
C GLY A 17 -4.88 17.93 12.51
N TYR A 18 -3.75 18.64 12.63
CA TYR A 18 -2.46 18.20 12.05
C TYR A 18 -2.03 16.81 12.53
N PHE A 19 -2.16 16.52 13.84
CA PHE A 19 -1.80 15.21 14.40
C PHE A 19 -2.69 14.09 13.86
N VAL A 20 -3.99 14.38 13.73
CA VAL A 20 -4.98 13.43 13.23
C VAL A 20 -4.67 13.10 11.76
N TRP A 21 -4.47 14.11 10.92
CA TRP A 21 -4.12 13.93 9.52
C TRP A 21 -2.76 13.25 9.33
N CYS A 22 -1.77 13.55 10.16
CA CYS A 22 -0.49 12.82 10.15
C CYS A 22 -0.67 11.35 10.52
N ALA A 23 -1.50 11.01 11.51
CA ALA A 23 -1.79 9.63 11.88
C ALA A 23 -2.53 8.87 10.76
N TYR A 24 -3.55 9.50 10.15
CA TYR A 24 -4.24 8.95 8.99
C TYR A 24 -3.32 8.81 7.77
N GLY A 25 -2.44 9.79 7.54
CA GLY A 25 -1.43 9.75 6.49
C GLY A 25 -0.43 8.61 6.70
N ALA A 26 0.06 8.43 7.93
CA ALA A 26 0.94 7.33 8.28
C ALA A 26 0.27 5.96 8.07
N LEU A 27 -1.01 5.83 8.45
CA LEU A 27 -1.79 4.62 8.19
C LEU A 27 -1.96 4.38 6.69
N LEU A 28 -2.30 5.41 5.90
CA LEU A 28 -2.45 5.31 4.46
C LEU A 28 -1.14 4.83 3.81
N VAL A 29 -0.01 5.41 4.20
CA VAL A 29 1.33 5.02 3.72
C VAL A 29 1.63 3.57 4.09
N ALA A 30 1.33 3.13 5.32
CA ALA A 30 1.54 1.75 5.74
C ALA A 30 0.70 0.76 4.93
N VAL A 31 -0.58 1.09 4.67
CA VAL A 31 -1.47 0.26 3.84
C VAL A 31 -0.96 0.17 2.40
N ILE A 32 -0.58 1.30 1.81
CA ILE A 32 -0.01 1.33 0.46
C ILE A 32 1.26 0.47 0.41
N TYR A 33 2.16 0.64 1.36
CA TYR A 33 3.40 -0.13 1.46
C TYR A 33 3.12 -1.64 1.54
N GLU A 34 2.17 -2.06 2.38
CA GLU A 34 1.81 -3.48 2.50
C GLU A 34 1.22 -4.04 1.20
N ILE A 35 0.36 -3.28 0.50
CA ILE A 35 -0.18 -3.68 -0.80
C ILE A 35 0.94 -3.89 -1.82
N PHE A 36 1.89 -2.95 -1.91
CA PHE A 36 3.04 -3.07 -2.81
C PHE A 36 3.95 -4.24 -2.42
N SER A 37 4.21 -4.43 -1.13
CA SER A 37 5.00 -5.55 -0.60
C SER A 37 4.35 -6.91 -0.91
N LEU A 38 3.02 -7.01 -0.76
CA LEU A 38 2.23 -8.18 -1.15
C LEU A 38 2.30 -8.44 -2.65
N ARG A 39 2.18 -7.41 -3.50
CA ARG A 39 2.30 -7.57 -4.95
C ARG A 39 3.71 -8.02 -5.36
N ALA A 40 4.74 -7.44 -4.75
CA ALA A 40 6.13 -7.84 -4.98
C ALA A 40 6.38 -9.30 -4.55
N ARG A 41 5.82 -9.72 -3.41
CA ARG A 41 5.87 -11.12 -2.95
C ARG A 41 5.18 -12.07 -3.93
N ARG A 42 3.98 -11.72 -4.43
CA ARG A 42 3.28 -12.54 -5.44
C ARG A 42 4.08 -12.68 -6.74
N ALA A 43 4.68 -11.60 -7.22
CA ALA A 43 5.54 -11.64 -8.41
C ALA A 43 6.76 -12.56 -8.20
N LYS A 44 7.40 -12.51 -7.02
CA LYS A 44 8.51 -13.41 -6.67
C LYS A 44 8.09 -14.87 -6.61
N ILE A 45 6.91 -15.18 -6.07
CA ILE A 45 6.39 -16.55 -6.00
C ILE A 45 6.09 -17.08 -7.41
N CYS A 46 5.39 -16.31 -8.25
CA CYS A 46 5.13 -16.72 -9.64
C CYS A 46 6.43 -16.91 -10.43
N ALA A 47 7.44 -16.06 -10.22
CA ALA A 47 8.74 -16.20 -10.87
C ALA A 47 9.49 -17.48 -10.40
N ARG A 48 9.36 -17.88 -9.13
CA ARG A 48 9.91 -19.15 -8.63
C ARG A 48 9.16 -20.35 -9.22
N LEU A 49 7.83 -20.33 -9.18
CA LEU A 49 6.99 -21.39 -9.76
C LEU A 49 7.25 -21.58 -11.26
N ALA A 50 7.41 -20.49 -12.01
CA ALA A 50 7.72 -20.56 -13.44
C ALA A 50 9.10 -21.16 -13.73
N ARG A 51 10.08 -20.96 -12.84
CA ARG A 51 11.41 -21.60 -12.94
C ARG A 51 11.34 -23.08 -12.60
N GLU A 52 10.63 -23.45 -11.54
CA GLU A 52 10.44 -24.85 -11.13
C GLU A 52 9.66 -25.64 -12.19
N ALA A 53 8.63 -25.05 -12.81
CA ALA A 53 7.86 -25.67 -13.89
C ALA A 53 8.71 -25.90 -15.16
N ARG A 54 9.65 -24.99 -15.47
CA ARG A 54 10.58 -25.17 -16.59
C ARG A 54 11.61 -26.26 -16.30
N ALA A 55 12.12 -26.32 -15.07
CA ALA A 55 13.06 -27.36 -14.65
C ALA A 55 12.39 -28.75 -14.64
N ALA A 56 11.13 -28.85 -14.18
CA ALA A 56 10.38 -30.10 -14.20
C ALA A 56 10.05 -30.60 -15.61
N LYS A 57 9.83 -29.69 -16.58
CA LYS A 57 9.66 -30.08 -17.99
C LYS A 57 10.94 -30.64 -18.60
N SER A 58 12.10 -30.05 -18.31
CA SER A 58 13.38 -30.53 -18.86
C SER A 58 13.77 -31.93 -18.35
N THR A 59 13.31 -32.34 -17.16
CA THR A 59 13.57 -33.69 -16.63
C THR A 59 12.62 -34.76 -17.17
N LEU A 60 11.47 -34.37 -17.72
CA LEU A 60 10.50 -35.29 -18.33
C LEU A 60 10.76 -35.54 -19.82
N GLU A 61 11.61 -34.72 -20.46
CA GLU A 61 12.01 -34.86 -21.87
C GLU A 61 13.38 -35.54 -22.05
N MET A 62 14.02 -36.03 -20.98
CA MET A 62 15.19 -36.94 -21.03
C MET A 62 14.77 -38.37 -20.71
#